data_AF-A0A7L5E1S5-F1
#
_entry.id   AF-A0A7L5E1S5-F1
#
_cell.length_a   1.000
_cell.length_b   1.000
_cell.length_c   1.000
_cell.angle_alpha   90.00
_cell.angle_beta   90.00
_cell.angle_gamma   90.00
#
_symmetry.space_group_name_H-M   'P 1'
#
loop_
_entity.id
_entity.type
_entity.pdbx_description
1 polymer ?
#
loop_
_entity_poly.entity_id
_entity_poly.type
_entity_poly.pdbx_seq_one_letter_code
_entity_poly.pdbx_strand_id
1 'polypeptide(L)'
;MEYFTIEKEAVAHAFSIIKADSNANKHLIGFVKTEDDLQNLKQELESRGVPYDCYVLFYSKEPPRNRFCLSVFGCDVQKVKDLENRYGYHRNRA
;
A
#
# COMPACT_ATOMS: atom_id res chain seq x y z
N MET A 1 -18.49 19.99 13.68
CA MET A 1 -17.29 19.92 14.53
C MET A 1 -17.68 19.17 15.78
N GLU A 2 -16.95 18.11 16.11
CA GLU A 2 -17.09 17.46 17.41
C GLU A 2 -16.28 18.23 18.45
N TYR A 3 -16.82 18.32 19.66
CA TYR A 3 -16.18 18.97 20.80
C TYR A 3 -15.94 17.94 21.88
N PHE A 4 -14.75 17.95 22.45
CA PHE A 4 -14.31 17.01 23.48
C PHE A 4 -13.98 17.77 24.76
N THR A 5 -14.31 17.20 25.90
CA THR A 5 -14.12 17.86 27.20
C THR A 5 -12.68 17.69 27.69
N ILE A 6 -12.08 16.54 27.36
CA ILE A 6 -10.70 16.21 27.70
C ILE A 6 -9.95 15.60 26.51
N GLU A 7 -8.64 15.79 26.47
CA GLU A 7 -7.77 15.28 25.39
C GLU A 7 -7.94 13.77 25.13
N LYS A 8 -8.09 12.99 26.20
CA LYS A 8 -8.25 11.53 26.12
C LYS A 8 -9.44 11.13 25.22
N GLU A 9 -10.54 11.88 25.26
CA GLU A 9 -11.73 11.62 24.45
C GLU A 9 -11.46 11.92 22.98
N ALA A 10 -10.82 13.07 22.70
CA ALA A 10 -10.43 13.45 21.36
C ALA A 10 -9.48 12.42 20.73
N VAL A 11 -8.50 11.94 21.50
CA VAL A 11 -7.55 10.91 21.06
C VAL A 11 -8.25 9.59 20.79
N ALA A 12 -9.12 9.13 21.69
CA ALA A 12 -9.85 7.87 21.50
C ALA A 12 -10.77 7.93 20.28
N HIS A 13 -11.45 9.06 20.06
CA HIS A 13 -12.29 9.28 18.89
C HIS A 13 -11.46 9.24 17.60
N ALA A 14 -10.40 10.06 17.49
CA ALA A 14 -9.53 10.07 16.32
C ALA A 14 -8.90 8.69 16.04
N PHE A 15 -8.47 7.99 17.08
CA PHE A 15 -7.88 6.66 16.95
C PHE A 15 -8.87 5.62 16.39
N SER A 16 -10.15 5.70 16.77
CA SER A 16 -11.17 4.80 16.24
C SER A 16 -11.42 5.03 14.75
N ILE A 17 -11.43 6.28 14.30
CA ILE A 17 -11.53 6.64 12.88
C ILE A 17 -10.32 6.12 12.11
N ILE A 18 -9.10 6.37 12.60
CA ILE A 18 -7.87 5.91 11.95
C ILE A 18 -7.86 4.38 11.84
N LYS A 19 -8.28 3.66 12.88
CA LYS A 19 -8.37 2.20 12.85
C LYS A 19 -9.42 1.67 11.88
N ALA A 20 -10.51 2.41 11.67
CA ALA A 20 -11.55 2.03 10.72
C ALA A 20 -11.16 2.31 9.26
N ASP A 21 -10.18 3.17 9.03
CA ASP A 21 -9.68 3.43 7.68
C ASP A 21 -8.88 2.24 7.14
N SER A 22 -9.51 1.51 6.22
CA SER A 22 -8.92 0.36 5.53
C SER A 22 -7.60 0.67 4.80
N ASN A 23 -7.33 1.93 4.46
CA ASN A 23 -6.10 2.35 3.81
C ASN A 23 -5.01 2.78 4.80
N ALA A 24 -5.37 3.18 6.02
CA ALA A 24 -4.39 3.61 7.03
C ALA A 24 -3.44 2.48 7.43
N ASN A 25 -3.84 1.22 7.24
CA ASN A 25 -3.01 0.04 7.51
C ASN A 25 -2.35 -0.55 6.24
N LYS A 26 -2.43 0.11 5.07
CA LYS A 26 -1.85 -0.37 3.81
C LYS A 26 -0.51 0.32 3.53
N HIS A 27 0.47 -0.45 3.08
CA HIS A 27 1.78 0.02 2.65
C HIS A 27 2.01 -0.35 1.20
N LEU A 28 2.13 0.63 0.31
CA LEU A 28 2.39 0.41 -1.10
C LEU A 28 3.82 -0.11 -1.31
N ILE A 29 3.95 -1.30 -1.88
CA ILE A 29 5.25 -1.95 -2.14
C ILE A 29 5.53 -2.15 -3.64
N GLY A 30 4.49 -2.09 -4.47
CA GLY A 30 4.61 -2.27 -5.91
C GLY A 30 3.87 -1.19 -6.68
N PHE A 31 4.58 -0.53 -7.59
CA PHE A 31 4.00 0.43 -8.54
C PHE A 31 4.48 0.11 -9.96
N VAL A 32 3.89 -0.93 -10.55
CA VAL A 32 4.42 -1.59 -11.76
C VAL A 32 3.56 -1.30 -12.99
N LYS A 33 4.17 -1.42 -14.17
CA LYS A 33 3.53 -1.08 -15.46
C LYS A 33 3.04 -2.31 -16.23
N THR A 34 3.70 -3.45 -16.05
CA THR A 34 3.48 -4.67 -16.82
C THR A 34 2.73 -5.71 -15.99
N GLU A 35 2.01 -6.60 -16.66
CA GLU A 35 1.37 -7.75 -16.03
C GLU A 35 2.41 -8.77 -15.55
N ASP A 36 3.54 -8.90 -16.24
CA ASP A 36 4.62 -9.80 -15.81
C ASP A 36 5.21 -9.36 -14.46
N ASP A 37 5.52 -8.07 -14.28
CA ASP A 37 6.01 -7.56 -13.00
C ASP A 37 4.96 -7.74 -11.90
N LEU A 38 3.67 -7.56 -12.24
CA LEU A 38 2.57 -7.79 -11.32
C LEU A 38 2.53 -9.26 -10.87
N GLN A 39 2.56 -10.21 -11.80
CA GLN A 39 2.47 -11.63 -11.48
C GLN A 39 3.69 -12.11 -10.69
N ASN A 40 4.89 -11.67 -11.08
CA ASN A 40 6.11 -11.98 -10.34
C ASN A 40 6.03 -11.46 -8.89
N LEU A 41 5.55 -10.23 -8.69
CA LEU A 41 5.40 -9.67 -7.35
C LEU A 41 4.33 -10.42 -6.53
N LYS A 42 3.21 -10.81 -7.14
CA LYS A 42 2.18 -11.62 -6.47
C LYS A 42 2.72 -12.98 -6.03
N GLN A 43 3.42 -13.68 -6.91
CA GLN A 43 4.01 -14.98 -6.61
C GLN A 43 5.01 -14.90 -5.44
N GLU A 44 5.84 -13.86 -5.41
CA GLU A 44 6.76 -13.61 -4.28
C GLU A 44 6.00 -13.42 -2.96
N LEU A 45 4.93 -12.61 -2.96
CA LEU A 45 4.11 -12.39 -1.77
C LEU A 45 3.40 -13.67 -1.30
N GLU A 46 2.85 -14.43 -2.23
CA GLU A 46 2.19 -15.71 -1.97
C GLU A 46 3.16 -16.74 -1.41
N SER A 47 4.37 -16.84 -2.00
CA SER A 47 5.42 -17.76 -1.52
C SER A 47 5.87 -17.46 -0.09
N ARG A 48 5.76 -16.19 0.33
CA ARG A 48 6.09 -15.71 1.68
C ARG A 48 4.89 -15.74 2.63
N GLY A 49 3.71 -16.14 2.15
CA GLY A 49 2.47 -16.12 2.93
C GLY A 49 2.06 -14.71 3.38
N VAL A 50 2.41 -13.68 2.61
CA VAL A 50 2.11 -12.28 2.94
C VAL A 50 0.79 -11.88 2.26
N PRO A 51 -0.26 -11.51 3.03
CA PRO A 51 -1.50 -11.01 2.46
C PRO A 51 -1.27 -9.65 1.81
N TYR A 52 -1.93 -9.41 0.68
CA TYR A 52 -1.80 -8.17 -0.09
C TYR A 52 -3.14 -7.72 -0.67
N ASP A 53 -3.22 -6.42 -0.95
CA ASP A 53 -4.26 -5.81 -1.77
C ASP A 53 -3.67 -5.42 -3.13
N CYS A 54 -4.49 -5.46 -4.16
CA CYS A 54 -4.07 -5.14 -5.53
C CYS A 54 -5.17 -4.38 -6.25
N TYR A 55 -4.83 -3.22 -6.81
CA TYR A 55 -5.74 -2.42 -7.62
C TYR A 55 -5.00 -1.75 -8.78
N VAL A 56 -5.77 -1.25 -9.75
CA VAL A 56 -5.24 -0.59 -10.96
C VAL A 56 -5.52 0.91 -10.89
N LEU A 57 -4.47 1.72 -11.02
CA LEU A 57 -4.59 3.16 -11.18
C LEU A 57 -4.42 3.55 -12.64
N PHE A 58 -5.39 4.27 -13.19
CA PHE A 58 -5.27 4.90 -14.50
C PHE A 58 -4.80 6.34 -14.31
N TYR A 59 -3.48 6.53 -14.30
CA TYR A 59 -2.85 7.79 -13.87
C TYR A 59 -2.19 8.57 -15.01
N SER A 60 -1.74 7.90 -16.08
CA SER A 60 -0.93 8.54 -17.13
C SER A 60 -1.72 8.83 -18.40
N LYS A 61 -1.40 9.96 -19.05
CA LYS A 61 -1.88 10.29 -20.41
C LYS A 61 -1.17 9.46 -21.48
N GLU A 62 0.09 9.10 -21.23
CA GLU A 62 0.94 8.31 -22.11
C GLU A 62 0.89 6.81 -21.77
N PRO A 63 0.96 5.90 -22.78
CA PRO A 63 1.01 4.46 -22.55
C PRO A 63 2.30 3.98 -21.85
N PRO A 64 2.25 2.93 -21.01
CA PRO A 64 1.03 2.33 -20.47
C PRO A 64 0.36 3.27 -19.47
N ARG A 65 -0.96 3.42 -19.58
CA ARG A 65 -1.76 4.37 -18.78
C ARG A 65 -2.07 3.85 -17.37
N ASN A 66 -2.09 2.54 -17.24
CA ASN A 66 -2.33 1.80 -16.01
C ASN A 66 -1.04 1.64 -15.19
N ARG A 67 -1.22 1.63 -13.87
CA ARG A 67 -0.23 1.23 -12.88
C ARG A 67 -0.89 0.24 -11.96
N PHE A 68 -0.32 -0.96 -11.89
CA PHE A 68 -0.74 -1.95 -10.91
C PHE A 68 -0.10 -1.58 -9.58
N CYS A 69 -0.95 -1.38 -8.58
CA CYS A 69 -0.57 -0.99 -7.24
C CYS A 69 -0.77 -2.19 -6.33
N LEU A 70 0.30 -2.63 -5.67
CA LEU A 70 0.24 -3.68 -4.65
C LEU A 70 0.63 -3.10 -3.30
N SER A 71 -0.21 -3.38 -2.33
CA SER A 71 0.01 -2.96 -0.95
C SER A 71 -0.05 -4.16 -0.01
N VAL A 72 0.78 -4.14 1.02
CA VAL A 72 0.73 -5.11 2.13
C VAL A 72 0.21 -4.42 3.40
N PHE A 73 -0.07 -5.19 4.44
CA PHE A 73 -0.76 -4.68 5.62
C PHE A 73 0.13 -4.59 6.85
N GLY A 74 0.03 -3.46 7.57
CA GLY A 74 0.72 -3.24 8.84
C GLY A 74 2.20 -3.60 8.80
N CYS A 75 2.62 -4.45 9.75
CA CYS A 75 4.04 -4.79 9.90
C CYS A 75 4.58 -5.72 8.81
N ASP A 76 3.74 -6.28 7.93
CA ASP A 76 4.22 -7.15 6.85
C ASP A 76 5.11 -6.41 5.85
N VAL A 77 5.01 -5.07 5.78
CA VAL A 77 5.95 -4.23 5.01
C VAL A 77 7.42 -4.50 5.37
N GLN A 78 7.71 -4.87 6.61
CA GLN A 78 9.07 -5.19 7.05
C GLN A 78 9.61 -6.50 6.45
N LYS A 79 8.72 -7.44 6.11
CA LYS A 79 9.06 -8.74 5.52
C LYS A 79 9.32 -8.66 4.01
N VAL A 80 8.98 -7.53 3.40
CA VAL A 80 8.98 -7.33 1.94
C VAL A 80 9.74 -6.06 1.53
N LYS A 81 10.61 -5.55 2.39
CA LYS A 81 11.45 -4.36 2.09
C LYS A 81 12.29 -4.53 0.82
N ASP A 82 12.74 -5.75 0.55
CA ASP A 82 13.46 -6.10 -0.68
C ASP A 82 12.57 -5.92 -1.92
N LEU A 83 11.30 -6.33 -1.83
CA LEU A 83 10.32 -6.16 -2.91
C LEU A 83 9.97 -4.69 -3.12
N GLU A 84 9.82 -3.91 -2.05
CA GLU A 84 9.63 -2.46 -2.12
C GLU A 84 10.79 -1.77 -2.84
N ASN A 85 12.03 -2.14 -2.57
CA ASN A 85 13.19 -1.57 -3.28
C ASN A 85 13.21 -1.94 -4.76
N ARG A 86 12.73 -3.14 -5.11
CA ARG A 86 12.74 -3.66 -6.49
C ARG A 86 11.57 -3.15 -7.33
N TYR A 87 10.39 -2.95 -6.73
CA TYR A 87 9.14 -2.66 -7.43
C TYR A 87 8.47 -1.35 -7.02
N GLY A 88 8.99 -0.70 -5.99
CA GLY A 88 8.45 0.54 -5.44
C GLY A 88 8.62 1.73 -6.38
N TYR A 89 7.81 2.76 -6.13
CA TYR A 89 7.74 3.98 -6.93
C TYR A 89 9.10 4.69 -7.06
N HIS A 90 9.94 4.60 -6.02
CA HIS A 90 11.23 5.30 -5.93
C HIS A 90 12.29 4.79 -6.92
N ARG A 91 12.09 3.64 -7.57
CA ARG A 91 13.04 3.07 -8.53
C ARG A 91 13.24 3.94 -9.79
N ASN A 92 12.30 4.81 -10.13
CA ASN A 92 12.34 5.64 -11.34
C ASN A 92 12.89 7.06 -11.12
N ARG A 93 13.57 7.34 -9.99
CA ARG A 93 14.16 8.66 -9.68
C ARG A 93 15.69 8.74 -9.84
N ALA A 94 16.32 7.70 -10.39
CA ALA A 94 17.74 7.70 -10.75
C ALA A 94 17.95 8.04 -12.23
#